data_AF-A0A0F9F6G9-F1
#
_entry.id   AF-A0A0F9F6G9-F1
#
_cell.length_a   1.000
_cell.length_b   1.000
_cell.length_c   1.000
_cell.angle_alpha   90.00
_cell.angle_beta   90.00
_cell.angle_gamma   90.00
#
_symmetry.space_group_name_H-M   'P 1'
#
loop_
_entity.id
_entity.type
_entity.pdbx_description
1 polymer ?
#
loop_
_entity_poly.entity_id
_entity_poly.type
_entity_poly.pdbx_seq_one_letter_code
_entity_poly.pdbx_strand_id
1 'polypeptide(L)'
;MHTDGTETSTDVTLGTEETGTPKEDPQFDQAHVDKAVLDAKTAALADVGRFQREAQTAVKAAEAALERTKKIRKEQDEAEIKAAEGDSEQLSAVKERQRRRDVESELDEVTLKLNQRDDKITQLETSGAEATKVQTARDVATRLGVDADSLIRLTKFTDGSVESIEELARELPKKTVRPKVVTDSNVETEGKKLSEQDKLNKLYPTMARKS
;
A
#
# COMPACT_ATOMS: atom_id res chain seq x y z
N MET A 1 10.08 -59.88 -19.51
CA MET A 1 8.71 -60.21 -19.94
C MET A 1 8.01 -60.93 -18.79
N HIS A 2 6.71 -60.64 -18.63
CA HIS A 2 5.71 -61.17 -17.69
C HIS A 2 5.41 -60.32 -16.46
N THR A 3 4.26 -59.65 -16.57
CA THR A 3 3.32 -59.17 -15.54
C THR A 3 2.50 -60.34 -14.96
N ASP A 4 1.59 -60.01 -14.04
CA ASP A 4 0.60 -60.83 -13.28
C ASP A 4 1.09 -61.35 -11.91
N GLY A 5 0.44 -61.09 -10.77
CA GLY A 5 -0.94 -60.63 -10.50
C GLY A 5 -1.77 -61.77 -9.91
N THR A 6 -2.08 -61.73 -8.60
CA THR A 6 -3.20 -62.39 -7.87
C THR A 6 -3.00 -62.10 -6.37
N GLU A 7 -3.76 -61.21 -5.73
CA GLU A 7 -5.09 -61.42 -5.11
C GLU A 7 -5.14 -62.50 -4.00
N THR A 8 -5.30 -62.06 -2.75
CA THR A 8 -6.13 -62.74 -1.75
C THR A 8 -6.78 -61.70 -0.82
N SER A 9 -8.11 -61.65 -0.87
CA SER A 9 -9.01 -60.86 -0.01
C SER A 9 -9.27 -61.54 1.35
N THR A 10 -10.12 -60.87 2.15
CA THR A 10 -10.65 -61.18 3.49
C THR A 10 -9.79 -60.61 4.63
N ASP A 11 -10.31 -59.79 5.55
CA ASP A 11 -11.58 -59.92 6.24
C ASP A 11 -12.15 -58.55 6.64
N VAL A 12 -13.48 -58.40 6.50
CA VAL A 12 -14.25 -57.19 6.82
C VAL A 12 -14.92 -57.43 8.16
N THR A 13 -14.36 -56.88 9.24
CA THR A 13 -15.10 -56.69 10.49
C THR A 13 -15.79 -55.33 10.47
N LEU A 14 -17.06 -55.35 10.06
CA LEU A 14 -18.04 -54.30 10.30
C LEU A 14 -18.33 -54.21 11.80
N GLY A 15 -17.81 -53.17 12.45
CA GLY A 15 -18.15 -52.74 13.80
C GLY A 15 -19.05 -51.50 13.74
N THR A 16 -20.26 -51.67 14.26
CA THR A 16 -21.42 -50.78 14.29
C THR A 16 -21.20 -49.53 15.16
N GLU A 17 -21.72 -48.39 14.68
CA GLU A 17 -22.23 -47.20 15.39
C GLU A 17 -21.46 -46.63 16.60
N GLU A 18 -20.82 -45.47 16.38
CA GLU A 18 -20.84 -44.39 17.37
C GLU A 18 -21.39 -43.10 16.72
N THR A 19 -22.62 -42.79 17.10
CA THR A 19 -23.26 -41.49 17.01
C THR A 19 -22.51 -40.45 17.82
N GLY A 20 -22.33 -39.25 17.26
CA GLY A 20 -22.34 -38.00 18.03
C GLY A 20 -21.03 -37.23 18.11
N THR A 21 -20.79 -36.38 17.12
CA THR A 21 -20.48 -34.95 17.34
C THR A 21 -20.55 -34.24 15.98
N PRO A 22 -21.33 -33.16 15.83
CA PRO A 22 -21.07 -32.23 14.73
C PRO A 22 -19.63 -31.75 14.94
N LYS A 23 -18.75 -31.95 13.96
CA LYS A 23 -17.53 -31.14 13.91
C LYS A 23 -18.03 -29.71 13.76
N GLU A 24 -18.03 -28.95 14.85
CA GLU A 24 -18.19 -27.51 14.77
C GLU A 24 -17.11 -27.04 13.78
N ASP A 25 -17.54 -26.56 12.62
CA ASP A 25 -16.65 -25.87 11.70
C ASP A 25 -15.93 -24.80 12.53
N PRO A 26 -14.58 -24.71 12.48
CA PRO A 26 -13.85 -23.77 13.31
C PRO A 26 -14.41 -22.37 13.06
N GLN A 27 -15.13 -21.83 14.02
CA GLN A 27 -15.59 -20.46 14.00
C GLN A 27 -14.34 -19.60 14.10
N PHE A 28 -13.88 -19.08 12.96
CA PHE A 28 -12.80 -18.11 12.93
C PHE A 28 -13.30 -16.84 13.62
N ASP A 29 -13.03 -16.71 14.92
CA ASP A 29 -13.27 -15.45 15.63
C ASP A 29 -12.52 -14.33 14.92
N GLN A 30 -13.10 -13.13 14.93
CA GLN A 30 -12.52 -11.93 14.30
C GLN A 30 -11.04 -11.71 14.70
N ALA A 31 -10.67 -12.07 15.94
CA ALA A 31 -9.29 -12.01 16.44
C ALA A 31 -8.32 -12.93 15.67
N HIS A 32 -8.76 -14.11 15.22
CA HIS A 32 -7.96 -15.03 14.40
C HIS A 32 -7.75 -14.48 12.99
N VAL A 33 -8.78 -13.86 12.42
CA VAL A 33 -8.70 -13.19 11.12
C VAL A 33 -7.76 -12.00 11.18
N ASP A 34 -7.89 -11.15 12.20
CA ASP A 34 -7.06 -9.96 12.38
C ASP A 34 -5.59 -10.33 12.61
N LYS A 35 -5.32 -11.39 13.40
CA LYS A 35 -3.97 -11.92 13.59
C LYS A 35 -3.39 -12.48 12.29
N ALA A 36 -4.15 -13.29 11.55
CA ALA A 36 -3.70 -13.83 10.26
C ALA A 36 -3.39 -12.70 9.26
N VAL A 37 -4.19 -11.63 9.24
CA VAL A 37 -3.94 -10.44 8.41
C VAL A 37 -2.66 -9.72 8.85
N LEU A 38 -2.42 -9.57 10.14
CA LEU A 38 -1.20 -8.95 10.67
C LEU A 38 0.04 -9.80 10.32
N ASP A 39 -0.03 -11.10 10.52
CA ASP A 39 1.04 -12.05 10.22
C ASP A 39 1.35 -12.06 8.71
N ALA A 40 0.32 -12.04 7.85
CA ALA A 40 0.49 -11.93 6.41
C ALA A 40 1.15 -10.59 6.00
N LYS A 41 0.75 -9.47 6.62
CA LYS A 41 1.36 -8.15 6.37
C LYS A 41 2.83 -8.11 6.80
N THR A 42 3.15 -8.67 7.97
CA THR A 42 4.53 -8.68 8.48
C THR A 42 5.43 -9.61 7.66
N ALA A 43 4.93 -10.78 7.25
CA ALA A 43 5.63 -11.67 6.31
C ALA A 43 5.88 -10.97 4.96
N ALA A 44 4.85 -10.33 4.38
CA ALA A 44 5.00 -9.59 3.14
C ALA A 44 6.04 -8.45 3.25
N LEU A 45 6.08 -7.73 4.38
CA LEU A 45 7.09 -6.69 4.61
C LEU A 45 8.51 -7.28 4.74
N ALA A 46 8.65 -8.43 5.38
CA ALA A 46 9.94 -9.12 5.48
C ALA A 46 10.45 -9.57 4.10
N ASP A 47 9.55 -10.12 3.27
CA ASP A 47 9.86 -10.52 1.90
C ASP A 47 10.26 -9.32 1.03
N VAL A 48 9.56 -8.18 1.14
CA VAL A 48 9.96 -6.93 0.48
C VAL A 48 11.37 -6.52 0.89
N GLY A 49 11.70 -6.59 2.18
CA GLY A 49 13.05 -6.28 2.67
C GLY A 49 14.12 -7.21 2.11
N ARG A 50 13.79 -8.50 1.95
CA ARG A 50 14.67 -9.49 1.32
C ARG A 50 14.88 -9.19 -0.17
N PHE A 51 13.80 -8.97 -0.91
CA PHE A 51 13.86 -8.64 -2.33
C PHE A 51 14.63 -7.34 -2.59
N GLN A 52 14.49 -6.33 -1.73
CA GLN A 52 15.27 -5.10 -1.84
C GLN A 52 16.77 -5.35 -1.67
N ARG A 53 17.19 -6.20 -0.71
CA ARG A 53 18.60 -6.54 -0.54
C ARG A 53 19.13 -7.35 -1.72
N GLU A 54 18.38 -8.34 -2.19
CA GLU A 54 18.74 -9.14 -3.36
C GLU A 54 18.87 -8.26 -4.60
N ALA A 55 17.93 -7.35 -4.82
CA ALA A 55 17.98 -6.35 -5.90
C ALA A 55 19.22 -5.45 -5.77
N GLN A 56 19.53 -4.92 -4.59
CA GLN A 56 20.73 -4.12 -4.37
C GLN A 56 22.02 -4.90 -4.66
N THR A 57 22.09 -6.17 -4.27
CA THR A 57 23.24 -7.01 -4.60
C THR A 57 23.36 -7.27 -6.09
N ALA A 58 22.25 -7.50 -6.78
CA ALA A 58 22.22 -7.67 -8.23
C ALA A 58 22.67 -6.40 -8.96
N VAL A 59 22.20 -5.22 -8.52
CA VAL A 59 22.63 -3.93 -9.08
C VAL A 59 24.13 -3.73 -8.93
N LYS A 60 24.68 -3.94 -7.72
CA LYS A 60 26.13 -3.83 -7.48
C LYS A 60 26.94 -4.81 -8.34
N ALA A 61 26.44 -6.05 -8.51
CA ALA A 61 27.10 -7.03 -9.36
C ALA A 61 27.06 -6.61 -10.84
N ALA A 62 25.94 -6.04 -11.30
CA ALA A 62 25.80 -5.51 -12.65
C ALA A 62 26.71 -4.30 -12.90
N GLU A 63 26.81 -3.37 -11.94
CA GLU A 63 27.74 -2.23 -12.00
C GLU A 63 29.20 -2.70 -12.10
N ALA A 64 29.60 -3.65 -11.25
CA ALA A 64 30.95 -4.22 -11.31
C ALA A 64 31.22 -4.95 -12.64
N ALA A 65 30.22 -5.64 -13.20
CA ALA A 65 30.34 -6.27 -14.51
C ALA A 65 30.48 -5.24 -15.64
N LEU A 66 29.72 -4.15 -15.59
CA LEU A 66 29.80 -3.01 -16.51
C LEU A 66 31.17 -2.33 -16.45
N GLU A 67 31.74 -2.14 -15.27
CA GLU A 67 33.08 -1.56 -15.14
C GLU A 67 34.15 -2.47 -15.76
N ARG A 68 34.04 -3.80 -15.56
CA ARG A 68 34.94 -4.77 -16.19
C ARG A 68 34.86 -4.74 -17.71
N THR A 69 33.65 -4.74 -18.28
CA THR A 69 33.50 -4.67 -19.74
C THR A 69 33.98 -3.34 -20.31
N LYS A 70 33.75 -2.21 -19.62
CA LYS A 70 34.32 -0.90 -20.00
C LYS A 70 35.84 -0.93 -20.04
N LYS A 71 36.48 -1.55 -19.04
CA LYS A 71 37.94 -1.69 -18.98
C LYS A 71 38.46 -2.55 -20.14
N ILE A 72 37.87 -3.73 -20.35
CA ILE A 72 38.23 -4.63 -21.45
C ILE A 72 38.10 -3.92 -22.80
N ARG A 73 37.02 -3.16 -23.00
CA ARG A 73 36.79 -2.42 -24.24
C ARG A 73 37.89 -1.38 -24.49
N LYS A 74 38.26 -0.60 -23.47
CA LYS A 74 39.37 0.36 -23.57
C LYS A 74 40.70 -0.31 -23.90
N GLU A 75 41.01 -1.43 -23.25
CA GLU A 75 42.23 -2.19 -23.53
C GLU A 75 42.25 -2.73 -24.97
N GLN A 76 41.09 -3.17 -25.50
CA GLN A 76 40.94 -3.58 -26.90
C GLN A 76 41.11 -2.40 -27.85
N ASP A 77 40.47 -1.25 -27.58
CA ASP A 77 40.57 -0.05 -28.41
C ASP A 77 42.01 0.46 -28.50
N GLU A 78 42.75 0.44 -27.38
CA GLU A 78 44.17 0.80 -27.34
C GLU A 78 45.05 -0.20 -28.11
N ALA A 79 44.76 -1.50 -28.01
CA ALA A 79 45.46 -2.53 -28.76
C ALA A 79 45.23 -2.42 -30.28
N GLU A 80 43.99 -2.11 -30.71
CA GLU A 80 43.65 -1.86 -32.11
C GLU A 80 44.41 -0.66 -32.68
N ILE A 81 44.51 0.44 -31.91
CA ILE A 81 45.27 1.64 -32.31
C ILE A 81 46.76 1.33 -32.44
N LYS A 82 47.34 0.62 -31.46
CA LYS A 82 48.76 0.23 -31.49
C LYS A 82 49.07 -0.74 -32.63
N ALA A 83 48.16 -1.66 -32.94
CA ALA A 83 48.35 -2.60 -34.06
C ALA A 83 48.32 -1.90 -35.42
N ALA A 84 47.56 -0.81 -35.56
CA ALA A 84 47.51 0.03 -36.76
C ALA A 84 48.59 1.13 -36.77
N GLU A 85 49.49 1.17 -35.77
CA GLU A 85 50.53 2.18 -35.65
C GLU A 85 51.57 1.99 -36.77
N GLY A 86 51.48 2.84 -37.79
CA GLY A 86 52.32 2.77 -39.00
C GLY A 86 51.54 2.65 -40.31
N ASP A 87 50.24 2.33 -40.25
CA ASP A 87 49.34 2.33 -41.40
C ASP A 87 48.24 3.40 -41.23
N SER A 88 48.37 4.50 -41.97
CA SER A 88 47.46 5.63 -41.88
C SER A 88 46.02 5.30 -42.30
N GLU A 89 45.83 4.37 -43.26
CA GLU A 89 44.49 3.99 -43.71
C GLU A 89 43.82 3.11 -42.65
N GLN A 90 44.54 2.14 -42.10
CA GLN A 90 44.02 1.29 -41.04
C GLN A 90 43.73 2.07 -39.76
N LEU A 91 44.61 3.01 -39.39
CA LEU A 91 44.41 3.85 -38.21
C LEU A 91 43.15 4.73 -38.35
N SER A 92 42.92 5.29 -39.55
CA SER A 92 41.71 6.05 -39.84
C SER A 92 40.46 5.19 -39.73
N ALA A 93 40.49 3.97 -40.29
CA ALA A 93 39.37 3.02 -40.22
C ALA A 93 39.06 2.57 -38.77
N VAL A 94 40.10 2.32 -37.95
CA VAL A 94 39.93 1.99 -36.52
C VAL A 94 39.28 3.15 -35.77
N LYS A 95 39.77 4.38 -35.96
CA LYS A 95 39.22 5.57 -35.30
C LYS A 95 37.77 5.84 -35.70
N GLU A 96 37.42 5.66 -36.98
CA GLU A 96 36.05 5.80 -37.45
C GLU A 96 35.12 4.74 -36.83
N ARG A 97 35.57 3.49 -36.73
CA ARG A 97 34.80 2.44 -36.03
C ARG A 97 34.59 2.77 -34.56
N GLN A 98 35.62 3.24 -33.86
CA GLN A 98 35.51 3.67 -32.46
C GLN A 98 34.50 4.82 -32.31
N ARG A 99 34.62 5.85 -33.16
CA ARG A 99 33.69 6.98 -33.17
C ARG A 99 32.24 6.56 -33.39
N ARG A 100 31.98 5.63 -34.32
CA ARG A 100 30.63 5.09 -34.52
C ARG A 100 30.09 4.39 -33.28
N ARG A 101 30.91 3.56 -32.63
CA ARG A 101 30.54 2.89 -31.37
C ARG A 101 30.22 3.89 -30.25
N ASP A 102 30.96 4.99 -30.17
CA ASP A 102 30.73 6.05 -29.18
C ASP A 102 29.39 6.76 -29.45
N VAL A 103 29.14 7.15 -30.71
CA VAL A 103 27.87 7.79 -31.11
C VAL A 103 26.67 6.87 -30.88
N GLU A 104 26.79 5.57 -31.20
CA GLU A 104 25.74 4.59 -30.90
C GLU A 104 25.49 4.47 -29.38
N SER A 105 26.56 4.45 -28.58
CA SER A 105 26.42 4.39 -27.12
C SER A 105 25.76 5.65 -26.53
N GLU A 106 26.07 6.83 -27.07
CA GLU A 106 25.41 8.09 -26.71
C GLU A 106 23.93 8.08 -27.10
N LEU A 107 23.60 7.54 -28.29
CA LEU A 107 22.22 7.42 -28.76
C LEU A 107 21.39 6.50 -27.85
N ASP A 108 21.96 5.36 -27.44
CA ASP A 108 21.33 4.44 -26.49
C ASP A 108 21.08 5.12 -25.13
N GLU A 109 22.06 5.89 -24.63
CA GLU A 109 21.92 6.61 -23.37
C GLU A 109 20.81 7.68 -23.44
N VAL A 110 20.76 8.45 -24.53
CA VAL A 110 19.70 9.45 -24.75
C VAL A 110 18.34 8.79 -24.87
N THR A 111 18.24 7.68 -25.59
CA THR A 111 17.00 6.92 -25.76
C THR A 111 16.50 6.38 -24.42
N LEU A 112 17.39 5.83 -23.59
CA LEU A 112 17.05 5.38 -22.23
C LEU A 112 16.52 6.54 -21.37
N LYS A 113 17.19 7.70 -21.40
CA LYS A 113 16.76 8.89 -20.65
C LYS A 113 15.40 9.42 -21.13
N LEU A 114 15.14 9.34 -22.42
CA LEU A 114 13.86 9.74 -23.01
C LEU A 114 12.75 8.82 -22.51
N ASN A 115 12.93 7.50 -22.60
CA ASN A 115 11.96 6.53 -22.08
C ASN A 115 11.67 6.74 -20.59
N GLN A 116 12.70 6.94 -19.77
CA GLN A 116 12.54 7.24 -18.34
C GLN A 116 11.75 8.53 -18.07
N ARG A 117 11.91 9.53 -18.94
CA ARG A 117 11.15 10.79 -18.84
C ARG A 117 9.70 10.58 -19.24
N ASP A 118 9.45 9.83 -20.31
CA ASP A 118 8.10 9.52 -20.78
C ASP A 118 7.35 8.72 -19.71
N ASP A 119 7.96 7.69 -19.13
CA ASP A 119 7.39 6.93 -18.00
C ASP A 119 7.02 7.85 -16.83
N LYS A 120 7.90 8.80 -16.49
CA LYS A 120 7.65 9.77 -15.43
C LYS A 120 6.52 10.73 -15.77
N ILE A 121 6.42 11.18 -17.02
CA ILE A 121 5.34 12.04 -17.48
C ILE A 121 4.01 11.27 -17.38
N THR A 122 3.95 10.05 -17.91
CA THR A 122 2.75 9.21 -17.81
C THR A 122 2.35 8.94 -16.35
N GLN A 123 3.31 8.73 -15.46
CA GLN A 123 3.04 8.59 -14.02
C GLN A 123 2.47 9.88 -13.40
N LEU A 124 3.02 11.05 -13.76
CA LEU A 124 2.53 12.35 -13.30
C LEU A 124 1.13 12.66 -13.85
N GLU A 125 0.88 12.34 -15.12
CA GLU A 125 -0.45 12.50 -15.74
C GLU A 125 -1.48 11.59 -15.08
N THR A 126 -1.14 10.32 -14.84
CA THR A 126 -2.02 9.36 -14.16
C THR A 126 -2.34 9.81 -12.74
N SER A 127 -1.31 10.19 -11.96
CA SER A 127 -1.52 10.68 -10.59
C SER A 127 -2.27 12.01 -10.53
N GLY A 128 -2.05 12.91 -11.50
CA GLY A 128 -2.80 14.16 -11.64
C GLY A 128 -4.27 13.94 -11.99
N ALA A 129 -4.55 13.00 -12.89
CA ALA A 129 -5.91 12.58 -13.22
C ALA A 129 -6.62 11.97 -12.00
N GLU A 130 -5.96 11.08 -11.26
CA GLU A 130 -6.50 10.50 -10.02
C GLU A 130 -6.78 11.57 -8.96
N ALA A 131 -5.85 12.51 -8.74
CA ALA A 131 -6.03 13.61 -7.79
C ALA A 131 -7.22 14.49 -8.16
N THR A 132 -7.40 14.78 -9.46
CA THR A 132 -8.54 15.55 -9.97
C THR A 132 -9.84 14.80 -9.74
N LYS A 133 -9.90 13.49 -10.06
CA LYS A 133 -11.07 12.64 -9.78
C LYS A 133 -11.45 12.65 -8.30
N VAL A 134 -10.46 12.53 -7.41
CA VAL A 134 -10.68 12.58 -5.95
C VAL A 134 -11.23 13.94 -5.53
N GLN A 135 -10.70 15.03 -6.07
CA GLN A 135 -11.19 16.37 -5.75
C GLN A 135 -12.62 16.58 -6.21
N THR A 136 -12.94 16.22 -7.46
CA THR A 136 -14.31 16.28 -8.00
C THR A 136 -15.28 15.44 -7.18
N ALA A 137 -14.88 14.22 -6.79
CA ALA A 137 -15.68 13.36 -5.91
C ALA A 137 -15.98 14.03 -4.55
N ARG A 138 -15.00 14.69 -3.93
CA ARG A 138 -15.21 15.43 -2.67
C ARG A 138 -16.18 16.59 -2.83
N ASP A 139 -16.05 17.34 -3.91
CA ASP A 139 -16.90 18.50 -4.18
C ASP A 139 -18.35 18.07 -4.44
N VAL A 140 -18.55 17.01 -5.24
CA VAL A 140 -19.86 16.39 -5.49
C VAL A 140 -20.45 15.80 -4.21
N ALA A 141 -19.65 15.07 -3.42
CA ALA A 141 -20.11 14.49 -2.16
C ALA A 141 -20.59 15.55 -1.18
N THR A 142 -19.87 16.67 -1.08
CA THR A 142 -20.23 17.81 -0.23
C THR A 142 -21.53 18.45 -0.70
N ARG A 143 -21.69 18.67 -2.01
CA ARG A 143 -22.89 19.30 -2.59
C ARG A 143 -24.14 18.42 -2.46
N LEU A 144 -24.02 17.11 -2.64
CA LEU A 144 -25.14 16.17 -2.59
C LEU A 144 -25.37 15.56 -1.19
N GLY A 145 -24.48 15.85 -0.24
CA GLY A 145 -24.57 15.37 1.13
C GLY A 145 -24.40 13.86 1.24
N VAL A 146 -23.51 13.26 0.44
CA VAL A 146 -23.18 11.83 0.49
C VAL A 146 -21.80 11.59 1.11
N ASP A 147 -21.49 10.35 1.45
CA ASP A 147 -20.20 10.02 2.04
C ASP A 147 -19.06 10.08 1.01
N ALA A 148 -18.09 10.98 1.25
CA ALA A 148 -17.01 11.25 0.32
C ALA A 148 -16.10 10.03 0.11
N ASP A 149 -15.80 9.27 1.17
CA ASP A 149 -14.91 8.12 1.07
C ASP A 149 -15.53 6.98 0.26
N SER A 150 -16.84 6.76 0.43
CA SER A 150 -17.61 5.81 -0.37
C SER A 150 -17.65 6.22 -1.85
N LEU A 151 -17.89 7.51 -2.13
CA LEU A 151 -17.91 8.02 -3.50
C LEU A 151 -16.53 7.92 -4.16
N ILE A 152 -15.45 8.34 -3.49
CA ILE A 152 -14.06 8.25 -4.00
C ILE A 152 -13.69 6.81 -4.41
N ARG A 153 -14.15 5.80 -3.66
CA ARG A 153 -13.90 4.39 -4.02
C ARG A 153 -14.60 3.99 -5.32
N LEU A 154 -15.83 4.45 -5.51
CA LEU A 154 -16.63 4.14 -6.71
C LEU A 154 -16.16 4.92 -7.94
N THR A 155 -15.64 6.13 -7.77
CA THR A 155 -15.10 6.94 -8.89
C THR A 155 -13.86 6.34 -9.56
N LYS A 156 -13.28 5.28 -8.99
CA LYS A 156 -12.22 4.50 -9.67
C LYS A 156 -12.70 3.83 -10.95
N PHE A 157 -14.00 3.53 -11.03
CA PHE A 157 -14.61 2.85 -12.16
C PHE A 157 -15.24 3.81 -13.19
N THR A 158 -15.09 5.12 -12.99
CA THR A 158 -15.61 6.13 -13.92
C THR A 158 -14.50 6.82 -14.70
N ASP A 159 -14.91 7.48 -15.78
CA ASP A 159 -14.06 8.36 -16.57
C ASP A 159 -13.55 9.57 -15.77
N GLY A 160 -14.21 9.90 -14.65
CA GLY A 160 -13.87 11.03 -13.79
C GLY A 160 -14.62 12.31 -14.12
N SER A 161 -15.56 12.27 -15.08
CA SER A 161 -16.40 13.41 -15.41
C SER A 161 -17.30 13.78 -14.23
N VAL A 162 -17.63 15.06 -14.10
CA VAL A 162 -18.53 15.55 -13.04
C VAL A 162 -19.87 14.85 -13.13
N GLU A 163 -20.38 14.63 -14.35
CA GLU A 163 -21.67 14.00 -14.63
C GLU A 163 -21.71 12.56 -14.14
N SER A 164 -20.73 11.73 -14.50
CA SER A 164 -20.67 10.33 -14.04
C SER A 164 -20.48 10.22 -12.53
N ILE A 165 -19.72 11.14 -11.92
CA ILE A 165 -19.55 11.18 -10.47
C ILE A 165 -20.85 11.61 -9.77
N GLU A 166 -21.61 12.56 -10.35
CA GLU A 166 -22.92 12.96 -9.86
C GLU A 166 -23.95 11.82 -9.94
N GLU A 167 -23.96 11.06 -11.04
CA GLU A 167 -24.85 9.90 -11.20
C GLU A 167 -24.60 8.87 -10.10
N LEU A 168 -23.34 8.48 -9.89
CA LEU A 168 -22.96 7.60 -8.78
C LEU A 168 -23.36 8.17 -7.43
N ALA A 169 -23.16 9.47 -7.22
CA ALA A 169 -23.50 10.11 -5.97
C ALA A 169 -25.01 10.13 -5.69
N ARG A 170 -25.86 10.13 -6.72
CA ARG A 170 -27.33 10.07 -6.55
C ARG A 170 -27.81 8.69 -6.08
N GLU A 171 -27.07 7.64 -6.41
CA GLU A 171 -27.37 6.26 -5.98
C GLU A 171 -26.91 5.99 -4.53
N LEU A 172 -26.02 6.81 -3.99
CA LEU A 172 -25.52 6.67 -2.64
C LEU A 172 -26.50 7.19 -1.57
N PRO A 173 -26.56 6.53 -0.40
CA PRO A 173 -27.38 7.01 0.70
C PRO A 173 -26.86 8.37 1.17
N LYS A 174 -27.79 9.32 1.34
CA LYS A 174 -27.48 10.62 1.94
C LYS A 174 -26.96 10.42 3.36
N LYS A 175 -25.94 11.20 3.71
CA LYS A 175 -25.35 11.22 5.04
C LYS A 175 -26.46 11.63 6.01
N THR A 176 -26.94 10.68 6.82
CA THR A 176 -27.89 11.00 7.88
C THR A 176 -27.21 11.95 8.85
N VAL A 177 -27.56 13.24 8.78
CA VAL A 177 -27.15 14.22 9.76
C VAL A 177 -27.88 13.84 11.05
N ARG A 178 -27.25 13.01 11.89
CA ARG A 178 -27.72 12.88 13.27
C ARG A 178 -27.54 14.27 13.89
N PRO A 179 -28.58 14.93 14.40
CA PRO A 179 -28.43 16.20 15.08
C PRO A 179 -27.40 15.99 16.20
N LYS A 180 -26.41 16.88 16.26
CA LYS A 180 -25.43 16.89 17.34
C LYS A 180 -26.23 17.11 18.63
N VAL A 181 -26.36 16.06 19.46
CA VAL A 181 -26.97 16.19 20.78
C VAL A 181 -26.08 17.13 21.56
N VAL A 182 -26.51 18.38 21.72
CA VAL A 182 -25.95 19.27 22.72
C VAL A 182 -26.48 18.75 24.05
N THR A 183 -25.66 18.01 24.78
CA THR A 183 -25.97 17.68 26.17
C THR A 183 -25.79 18.94 26.99
N ASP A 184 -26.89 19.68 27.22
CA ASP A 184 -26.95 20.76 28.21
C ASP A 184 -26.72 20.14 29.60
N SER A 185 -25.45 20.05 29.99
CA SER A 185 -25.05 19.70 31.35
C SER A 185 -25.13 20.96 32.20
N ASN A 186 -26.35 21.46 32.42
CA ASN A 186 -26.65 22.48 33.43
C ASN A 186 -27.99 22.12 34.09
N VAL A 187 -27.98 21.03 34.85
CA VAL A 187 -28.95 20.83 35.92
C VAL A 187 -28.42 21.62 37.12
N GLU A 188 -28.87 22.85 37.27
CA GLU A 188 -28.76 23.60 38.52
C GLU A 188 -29.53 22.83 39.60
N THR A 189 -28.82 22.03 40.40
CA THR A 189 -29.30 21.65 41.72
C THR A 189 -29.39 22.91 42.57
N GLU A 190 -30.61 23.35 42.87
CA GLU A 190 -30.93 24.39 43.86
C GLU A 190 -30.37 24.00 45.25
N GLY A 191 -29.10 24.32 45.49
CA GLY A 191 -28.48 24.26 46.80
C GLY A 191 -28.96 25.44 47.64
N LYS A 192 -29.97 25.23 48.50
CA LYS A 192 -30.32 26.18 49.57
C LYS A 192 -29.07 26.53 50.38
N LYS A 193 -28.56 27.75 50.20
CA LYS A 193 -27.51 28.32 51.06
C LYS A 193 -28.10 28.56 52.45
N LEU A 194 -27.89 27.62 53.36
CA LEU A 194 -28.07 27.84 54.80
C LEU A 194 -27.25 29.06 55.22
N SER A 195 -27.90 30.02 55.89
CA SER A 195 -27.26 31.22 56.41
C SER A 195 -26.15 30.83 57.40
N GLU A 196 -25.11 31.67 57.52
CA GLU A 196 -24.01 31.40 58.46
C GLU A 196 -24.48 31.28 59.92
N GLN A 197 -25.59 31.95 60.28
CA GLN A 197 -26.21 31.82 61.59
C GLN A 197 -26.81 30.43 61.85
N ASP A 198 -27.39 29.78 60.84
CA ASP A 198 -27.91 28.42 60.96
C ASP A 198 -26.79 27.37 61.07
N LYS A 199 -25.63 27.66 60.47
CA LYS A 199 -24.42 26.84 60.61
C LYS A 199 -23.82 26.98 62.01
N LEU A 200 -23.80 28.21 62.56
CA LEU A 200 -23.30 28.47 63.91
C LEU A 200 -24.17 27.79 64.99
N ASN A 201 -25.50 27.86 64.85
CA ASN A 201 -26.45 27.24 65.78
C ASN A 201 -26.38 25.70 65.78
N LYS A 202 -25.98 25.09 64.65
CA LYS A 202 -25.72 23.64 64.57
C LYS A 202 -24.40 23.23 65.22
N LEU A 203 -23.37 24.08 65.20
CA LEU A 203 -22.05 23.76 65.75
C LEU A 203 -21.98 23.95 67.28
N TYR A 204 -22.75 24.88 67.85
CA TYR A 204 -22.73 25.19 69.29
C TYR A 204 -24.14 25.24 69.91
N PRO A 205 -24.83 24.10 70.09
CA PRO A 205 -26.21 24.07 70.59
C PRO A 205 -26.35 24.44 72.08
N THR A 206 -25.26 24.52 72.85
CA THR A 206 -25.32 24.66 74.32
C THR A 206 -25.24 26.09 74.86
N MET A 207 -25.15 27.12 74.02
CA MET A 207 -25.19 28.52 74.49
C MET A 207 -26.63 29.09 74.56
N ALA A 208 -27.65 28.35 74.10
CA ALA A 208 -29.04 28.73 74.25
C ALA A 208 -29.64 28.15 75.56
N ARG A 209 -29.09 28.51 76.72
CA ARG A 209 -29.78 28.33 78.01
C ARG A 209 -29.58 29.55 78.93
N LYS A 210 -30.73 30.17 79.22
CA LYS A 210 -31.03 31.18 80.26
C LYS A 210 -30.46 32.57 79.92
N SER A 211 -31.24 33.65 79.91
CA SER A 211 -32.56 33.95 80.48
C SER A 211 -33.32 34.93 79.58
#